data_AF-A0A4R8WVI3-F1
#
_entry.id   AF-A0A4R8WVI3-F1
#
_cell.length_a   1.000
_cell.length_b   1.000
_cell.length_c   1.000
_cell.angle_alpha   90.00
_cell.angle_beta   90.00
_cell.angle_gamma   90.00
#
_symmetry.space_group_name_H-M   'P 1'
#
loop_
_entity.id
_entity.type
_entity.pdbx_description
1 polymer ?
#
loop_
_entity_poly.entity_id
_entity_poly.type
_entity_poly.pdbx_seq_one_letter_code
_entity_poly.pdbx_strand_id
1 'polypeptide(L)'
;MIVLVVCGVLALVGVGAVAAWGGIDLRTPVAGASDPTAQQTVLQSNLTQPRPAQPTTPPASVSPTPVRSARVPAALRRNAWWATLVTVTGTGSGLLIAGAGGRLVMRVLALTSPLAVGRITEAQARVGDITFNGTLAFLIFGALPGAFLSSILYVVVHRWLPRGRLGGVVFGLVLLALFGTTLDPLRDGNIDFYIVGPGWLAALLFSVLVILHGMLVAAFAGWYSARLPLPTRRTWLAYTPLLAAVVYFPLGVLLLAAAVLTLIGSALVPAAPGWWTSRALVRTGRVVLVVVVVFSIPGLIGSVASITTG
;
A
#
# COMPACT_ATOMS: atom_id res chain seq x y z
N MET A 1 9.51 29.15 -5.99
CA MET A 1 10.65 28.34 -6.49
C MET A 1 11.07 27.25 -5.53
N ILE A 2 11.31 27.54 -4.23
CA ILE A 2 11.74 26.53 -3.24
C ILE A 2 10.82 25.30 -3.20
N VAL A 3 9.49 25.48 -3.09
CA VAL A 3 8.54 24.35 -3.02
C VAL A 3 8.64 23.42 -4.24
N LEU A 4 8.83 23.99 -5.44
CA LEU A 4 8.97 23.22 -6.68
C LEU A 4 10.26 22.39 -6.67
N VAL A 5 11.38 22.95 -6.22
CA VAL A 5 12.64 22.22 -6.08
C VAL A 5 12.48 21.08 -5.08
N VAL A 6 11.84 21.33 -3.94
CA VAL A 6 11.56 20.30 -2.93
C VAL A 6 10.68 19.18 -3.51
N CYS A 7 9.58 19.51 -4.21
CA CYS A 7 8.76 18.50 -4.88
C CYS A 7 9.55 17.71 -5.94
N GLY A 8 10.40 18.38 -6.72
CA GLY A 8 11.30 17.75 -7.69
C GLY A 8 12.21 16.70 -7.05
N VAL A 9 12.91 17.08 -5.98
CA VAL A 9 13.79 16.18 -5.23
C VAL A 9 13.00 15.01 -4.63
N LEU A 10 11.86 15.26 -4.00
CA LEU A 10 11.03 14.20 -3.42
C LEU A 10 10.53 13.20 -4.46
N ALA A 11 10.08 13.68 -5.63
CA ALA A 11 9.65 12.80 -6.72
C ALA A 11 10.81 11.96 -7.27
N LEU A 12 11.99 12.56 -7.44
CA LEU A 12 13.20 11.83 -7.86
C LEU A 12 13.62 10.76 -6.84
N VAL A 13 13.52 11.06 -5.54
CA VAL A 13 13.74 10.08 -4.47
C VAL A 13 12.72 8.93 -4.57
N GLY A 14 11.45 9.23 -4.85
CA GLY A 14 10.42 8.23 -5.09
C GLY A 14 10.74 7.31 -6.27
N VAL A 15 11.17 7.87 -7.41
CA VAL A 15 11.59 7.09 -8.59
C VAL A 15 12.84 6.25 -8.28
N GLY A 16 13.82 6.80 -7.56
CA GLY A 16 15.00 6.08 -7.11
C GLY A 16 14.65 4.90 -6.19
N ALA A 17 13.70 5.08 -5.27
CA ALA A 17 13.18 4.02 -4.41
C ALA A 17 12.51 2.89 -5.20
N VAL A 18 11.73 3.22 -6.23
CA VAL A 18 11.14 2.23 -7.15
C VAL A 18 12.23 1.41 -7.84
N ALA A 19 13.27 2.07 -8.37
CA ALA A 19 14.37 1.38 -9.05
C ALA A 19 15.16 0.45 -8.10
N ALA A 20 15.44 0.93 -6.89
CA ALA A 20 16.23 0.22 -5.89
C ALA A 20 15.49 -0.96 -5.25
N TRP A 21 14.18 -0.83 -5.02
CA TRP A 21 13.43 -1.79 -4.19
C TRP A 21 12.27 -2.49 -4.88
N GLY A 22 11.91 -2.11 -6.12
CA GLY A 22 10.77 -2.70 -6.82
C GLY A 22 10.87 -4.21 -7.06
N GLY A 23 12.05 -4.82 -6.93
CA GLY A 23 12.24 -6.27 -7.06
C GLY A 23 12.06 -7.05 -5.75
N ILE A 24 11.86 -6.38 -4.61
CA ILE A 24 11.75 -7.01 -3.30
C ILE A 24 10.30 -7.43 -3.07
N ASP A 25 10.07 -8.73 -2.91
CA ASP A 25 8.75 -9.26 -2.58
C ASP A 25 8.34 -8.92 -1.14
N LEU A 26 7.04 -8.66 -0.95
CA LEU A 26 6.46 -8.49 0.38
C LEU A 26 6.60 -9.77 1.20
N ARG A 27 7.22 -9.68 2.38
CA ARG A 27 7.38 -10.79 3.32
C ARG A 27 6.29 -10.75 4.39
N THR A 28 5.52 -11.82 4.51
CA THR A 28 4.55 -11.95 5.62
C THR A 28 5.26 -12.33 6.92
N PRO A 29 4.83 -11.82 8.08
CA PRO A 29 5.41 -12.21 9.36
C PRO A 29 5.15 -13.70 9.63
N VAL A 30 6.22 -14.49 9.71
CA VAL A 30 6.14 -15.92 10.03
C VAL A 30 5.83 -16.07 11.52
N ALA A 31 4.70 -16.71 11.84
CA ALA A 31 4.38 -17.06 13.22
C ALA A 31 5.39 -18.11 13.72
N GLY A 32 6.12 -17.80 14.80
CA GLY A 32 7.05 -18.71 15.46
C GLY A 32 8.54 -18.43 15.24
N ALA A 33 8.92 -17.62 14.24
CA ALA A 33 10.34 -17.33 13.97
C ALA A 33 11.00 -16.39 15.00
N SER A 34 10.21 -15.67 15.80
CA SER A 34 10.72 -14.69 16.77
C SER A 34 10.98 -15.27 18.16
N ASP A 35 10.85 -16.58 18.35
CA ASP A 35 11.18 -17.23 19.62
C ASP A 35 12.52 -17.97 19.45
N PRO A 36 13.67 -17.29 19.60
CA PRO A 36 14.99 -17.90 19.46
C PRO A 36 15.14 -19.09 20.42
N THR A 37 14.43 -19.07 21.55
CA THR A 37 14.33 -20.17 22.50
C THR A 37 13.67 -21.40 21.90
N ALA A 38 12.59 -21.26 21.10
CA ALA A 38 11.94 -22.39 20.44
C ALA A 38 12.81 -22.99 19.33
N GLN A 39 13.53 -22.16 18.57
CA GLN A 39 14.51 -22.64 17.58
C GLN A 39 15.71 -23.32 18.23
N GLN A 40 16.21 -22.78 19.35
CA GLN A 40 17.28 -23.42 20.12
C GLN A 40 16.82 -24.75 20.69
N THR A 41 15.61 -24.86 21.26
CA THR A 41 15.11 -26.15 21.77
C THR A 41 14.99 -27.21 20.68
N VAL A 42 14.58 -26.86 19.45
CA VAL A 42 14.52 -27.82 18.33
C VAL A 42 15.92 -28.21 17.84
N LEU A 43 16.86 -27.27 17.81
CA LEU A 43 18.25 -27.57 17.45
C LEU A 43 18.95 -28.40 18.54
N GLN A 44 18.73 -28.09 19.82
CA GLN A 44 19.27 -28.85 20.95
C GLN A 44 18.63 -30.25 21.06
N SER A 45 17.32 -30.37 20.82
CA SER A 45 16.67 -31.69 20.81
C SER A 45 17.21 -32.56 19.68
N ASN A 46 17.50 -31.99 18.50
CA ASN A 46 18.08 -32.73 17.38
C ASN A 46 19.55 -33.12 17.61
N LEU A 47 20.31 -32.34 18.39
CA LEU A 47 21.71 -32.63 18.68
C LEU A 47 21.91 -33.62 19.83
N THR A 48 20.92 -33.76 20.72
CA THR A 48 21.04 -34.59 21.93
C THR A 48 20.31 -35.93 21.83
N GLN A 49 19.74 -36.28 20.66
CA GLN A 49 19.06 -37.55 20.48
C GLN A 49 20.03 -38.60 19.88
N PRO A 50 20.62 -39.50 20.69
CA PRO A 50 21.35 -40.65 20.16
C PRO A 50 20.39 -41.50 19.34
N ARG A 51 20.78 -41.87 18.12
CA ARG A 51 20.00 -42.70 17.18
C ARG A 51 19.55 -43.99 17.88
N PRO A 52 18.26 -44.15 18.27
CA PRO A 52 17.83 -45.35 18.98
C PRO A 52 17.42 -46.44 17.98
N ALA A 53 17.80 -47.68 18.27
CA ALA A 53 17.21 -48.85 17.65
C ALA A 53 15.72 -48.90 18.03
N GLN A 54 14.84 -49.06 17.03
CA GLN A 54 13.37 -49.03 17.15
C GLN A 54 12.81 -50.05 18.15
N PRO A 55 12.00 -49.61 19.13
CA PRO A 55 10.99 -50.45 19.77
C PRO A 55 9.58 -49.96 19.39
N THR A 56 8.71 -50.92 19.09
CA THR A 56 7.29 -50.76 18.80
C THR A 56 6.51 -50.41 20.09
N THR A 57 6.21 -49.13 20.32
CA THR A 57 5.19 -48.70 21.30
C THR A 57 4.20 -47.73 20.66
N PRO A 58 2.89 -47.83 20.99
CA PRO A 58 1.85 -47.03 20.35
C PRO A 58 1.97 -45.54 20.75
N PRO A 59 1.73 -44.61 19.82
CA PRO A 59 1.96 -43.19 20.05
C PRO A 59 0.91 -42.61 21.01
N ALA A 60 1.36 -42.10 22.15
CA ALA A 60 0.56 -41.28 23.03
C ALA A 60 0.17 -39.97 22.30
N SER A 61 -1.07 -39.91 21.84
CA SER A 61 -1.67 -38.77 21.17
C SER A 61 -2.08 -37.69 22.17
N VAL A 62 -1.14 -36.82 22.55
CA VAL A 62 -1.49 -35.56 23.23
C VAL A 62 -0.86 -34.42 22.45
N SER A 63 -1.60 -33.89 21.48
CA SER A 63 -1.31 -32.57 20.93
C SER A 63 -1.91 -31.53 21.89
N PRO A 64 -1.11 -30.69 22.56
CA PRO A 64 -1.65 -29.64 23.40
C PRO A 64 -2.38 -28.61 22.53
N THR A 65 -3.69 -28.50 22.69
CA THR A 65 -4.49 -27.43 22.09
C THR A 65 -3.93 -26.09 22.57
N PRO A 66 -3.48 -25.18 21.69
CA PRO A 66 -2.94 -23.90 22.12
C PRO A 66 -4.00 -23.12 22.91
N VAL A 67 -3.65 -22.79 24.16
CA VAL A 67 -4.50 -22.08 25.12
C VAL A 67 -5.01 -20.78 24.49
N ARG A 68 -6.33 -20.52 24.59
CA ARG A 68 -7.04 -19.37 24.00
C ARG A 68 -6.36 -18.01 24.30
N SER A 69 -5.71 -17.89 25.46
CA SER A 69 -5.00 -16.70 25.92
C SER A 69 -3.81 -16.29 25.04
N ALA A 70 -3.13 -17.22 24.37
CA ALA A 70 -1.96 -16.90 23.52
C ALA A 70 -2.37 -16.36 22.13
N ARG A 71 -3.62 -16.53 21.71
CA ARG A 71 -4.09 -16.18 20.37
C ARG A 71 -4.28 -14.68 20.16
N VAL A 72 -4.90 -14.01 21.12
CA VAL A 72 -5.21 -12.58 21.04
C VAL A 72 -3.93 -11.74 20.94
N PRO A 73 -2.90 -11.92 21.80
CA PRO A 73 -1.65 -11.18 21.68
C PRO A 73 -0.94 -11.43 20.34
N ALA A 74 -0.95 -12.66 19.84
CA ALA A 74 -0.35 -12.98 18.54
C ALA A 74 -1.07 -12.28 17.37
N ALA A 75 -2.41 -12.24 17.40
CA ALA A 75 -3.23 -11.55 16.41
C ALA A 75 -3.02 -10.04 16.44
N LEU A 76 -3.01 -9.42 17.63
CA LEU A 76 -2.73 -7.99 17.79
C LEU A 76 -1.31 -7.62 17.34
N ARG A 77 -0.31 -8.45 17.64
CA ARG A 77 1.06 -8.23 17.17
C ARG A 77 1.16 -8.25 15.64
N ARG A 78 0.44 -9.17 15.01
CA ARG A 78 0.35 -9.25 13.54
C ARG A 78 -0.41 -8.05 12.96
N ASN A 79 -1.50 -7.63 13.60
CA ASN A 79 -2.24 -6.44 13.18
C ASN A 79 -1.36 -5.19 13.27
N ALA A 80 -0.64 -4.99 14.37
CA ALA A 80 0.30 -3.89 14.52
C ALA A 80 1.38 -3.90 13.43
N TRP A 81 1.92 -5.08 13.09
CA TRP A 81 2.89 -5.23 12.00
C TRP A 81 2.31 -4.76 10.65
N TRP A 82 1.09 -5.18 10.30
CA TRP A 82 0.42 -4.74 9.07
C TRP A 82 0.07 -3.26 9.10
N ALA A 83 -0.40 -2.75 10.24
CA ALA A 83 -0.71 -1.34 10.44
C ALA A 83 0.54 -0.48 10.18
N THR A 84 1.70 -0.83 10.77
CA THR A 84 2.95 -0.09 10.54
C THR A 84 3.37 -0.14 9.08
N LEU A 85 3.24 -1.30 8.42
CA LEU A 85 3.55 -1.43 7.01
C LEU A 85 2.67 -0.51 6.15
N VAL A 86 1.36 -0.50 6.38
CA VAL A 86 0.40 0.40 5.70
C VAL A 86 0.74 1.85 5.97
N THR A 87 1.09 2.19 7.22
CA THR A 87 1.43 3.57 7.57
C THR A 87 2.69 4.03 6.85
N VAL A 88 3.76 3.24 6.85
CA VAL A 88 5.01 3.60 6.16
C VAL A 88 4.82 3.69 4.65
N THR A 89 4.16 2.70 4.05
CA THR A 89 3.92 2.68 2.61
C THR A 89 3.00 3.82 2.16
N GLY A 90 1.93 4.09 2.90
CA GLY A 90 0.98 5.17 2.62
C GLY A 90 1.60 6.55 2.80
N THR A 91 2.29 6.80 3.92
CA THR A 91 2.98 8.08 4.14
C THR A 91 4.09 8.29 3.12
N GLY A 92 4.94 7.29 2.89
CA GLY A 92 6.06 7.39 1.96
C GLY A 92 5.59 7.63 0.52
N SER A 93 4.66 6.82 0.02
CA SER A 93 4.14 6.98 -1.34
C SER A 93 3.31 8.26 -1.52
N GLY A 94 2.54 8.63 -0.49
CA GLY A 94 1.75 9.86 -0.44
C GLY A 94 2.60 11.12 -0.51
N LEU A 95 3.74 11.16 0.19
CA LEU A 95 4.66 12.29 0.15
C LEU A 95 5.44 12.35 -1.17
N LEU A 96 6.04 11.23 -1.58
CA LEU A 96 7.03 11.21 -2.66
C LEU A 96 6.40 11.25 -4.06
N ILE A 97 5.30 10.54 -4.29
CA ILE A 97 4.70 10.42 -5.63
C ILE A 97 3.34 11.09 -5.68
N ALA A 98 2.35 10.66 -4.89
CA ALA A 98 1.01 11.24 -5.00
C ALA A 98 1.02 12.76 -4.72
N GLY A 99 1.73 13.20 -3.68
CA GLY A 99 1.86 14.60 -3.26
C GLY A 99 2.81 15.38 -4.17
N ALA A 100 4.11 15.10 -4.06
CA ALA A 100 5.13 15.84 -4.80
C ALA A 100 4.99 15.66 -6.32
N GLY A 101 4.77 14.44 -6.80
CA GLY A 101 4.56 14.17 -8.22
C GLY A 101 3.27 14.81 -8.76
N GLY A 102 2.16 14.76 -8.01
CA GLY A 102 0.93 15.46 -8.40
C GLY A 102 1.12 16.97 -8.56
N ARG A 103 1.90 17.60 -7.66
CA ARG A 103 2.27 19.01 -7.75
C ARG A 103 3.13 19.34 -8.96
N LEU A 104 4.07 18.46 -9.31
CA LEU A 104 4.89 18.62 -10.51
C LEU A 104 4.06 18.49 -11.78
N VAL A 105 3.17 17.50 -11.87
CA VAL A 105 2.28 17.32 -13.01
C VAL A 105 1.42 18.57 -13.21
N MET A 106 0.78 19.08 -12.16
CA MET A 106 -0.02 20.30 -12.25
C MET A 106 0.81 21.52 -12.70
N ARG A 107 2.09 21.60 -12.32
CA ARG A 107 2.97 22.67 -12.78
C ARG A 107 3.33 22.53 -14.25
N VAL A 108 3.63 21.31 -14.71
CA VAL A 108 3.89 21.04 -16.13
C VAL A 108 2.67 21.46 -16.96
N LEU A 109 1.47 21.09 -16.54
CA LEU A 109 0.23 21.47 -17.23
C LEU A 109 -0.03 22.97 -17.24
N ALA A 110 0.26 23.67 -16.14
CA ALA A 110 0.16 25.12 -16.09
C ALA A 110 1.15 25.81 -17.05
N LEU A 111 2.36 25.26 -17.21
CA LEU A 111 3.36 25.79 -18.15
C LEU A 111 2.97 25.56 -19.62
N THR A 112 2.23 24.50 -19.91
CA THR A 112 1.70 24.23 -21.26
C THR A 112 0.39 24.94 -21.56
N SER A 113 -0.18 25.66 -20.59
CA SER A 113 -1.45 26.39 -20.70
C SER A 113 -1.33 27.86 -20.29
N PRO A 114 -0.68 28.72 -21.09
CA PRO A 114 -0.48 30.12 -20.74
C PRO A 114 -1.79 30.90 -20.55
N LEU A 115 -2.86 30.51 -21.27
CA LEU A 115 -4.19 31.14 -21.19
C LEU A 115 -4.96 30.82 -19.89
N ALA A 116 -4.49 29.82 -19.13
CA ALA A 116 -5.11 29.34 -17.90
C ALA A 116 -4.51 29.99 -16.64
N VAL A 117 -3.36 30.64 -16.78
CA VAL A 117 -2.61 31.20 -15.65
C VAL A 117 -3.47 32.21 -14.89
N GLY A 118 -3.56 32.05 -13.57
CA GLY A 118 -4.31 32.94 -12.70
C GLY A 118 -5.80 32.59 -12.52
N ARG A 119 -6.34 31.62 -13.27
CA ARG A 119 -7.71 31.10 -13.04
C ARG A 119 -7.78 30.27 -11.76
N ILE A 120 -8.98 30.18 -11.17
CA ILE A 120 -9.25 29.37 -9.97
C ILE A 120 -9.81 28.01 -10.43
N THR A 121 -9.23 26.92 -9.93
CA THR A 121 -9.69 25.54 -10.17
C THR A 121 -10.86 25.17 -9.25
N GLU A 122 -11.49 24.01 -9.48
CA GLU A 122 -12.54 23.48 -8.60
C GLU A 122 -12.06 23.37 -7.14
N ALA A 123 -10.80 22.97 -6.95
CA ALA A 123 -10.12 22.87 -5.66
C ALA A 123 -9.72 24.22 -5.03
N GLN A 124 -10.27 25.36 -5.51
CA GLN A 124 -9.96 26.71 -5.04
C GLN A 124 -8.46 27.05 -5.13
N ALA A 125 -7.73 26.40 -6.04
CA ALA A 125 -6.32 26.66 -6.26
C ALA A 125 -6.15 27.55 -7.48
N ARG A 126 -5.20 28.50 -7.41
CA ARG A 126 -4.84 29.32 -8.57
C ARG A 126 -3.93 28.54 -9.49
N VAL A 127 -4.34 28.38 -10.75
CA VAL A 127 -3.56 27.69 -11.79
C VAL A 127 -2.22 28.39 -11.97
N GLY A 128 -1.14 27.62 -11.87
CA GLY A 128 0.24 28.10 -11.96
C GLY A 128 0.90 28.36 -10.61
N ASP A 129 0.16 28.58 -9.54
CA ASP A 129 0.75 28.92 -8.24
C ASP A 129 0.95 27.68 -7.36
N ILE A 130 2.21 27.37 -7.07
CA ILE A 130 2.57 26.40 -6.03
C ILE A 130 2.80 27.17 -4.74
N THR A 131 1.75 27.27 -3.92
CA THR A 131 1.84 27.81 -2.57
C THR A 131 2.10 26.70 -1.55
N PHE A 132 2.71 27.06 -0.42
CA PHE A 132 2.90 26.11 0.69
C PHE A 132 1.55 25.61 1.22
N ASN A 133 0.60 26.51 1.48
CA ASN A 133 -0.74 26.18 1.99
C ASN A 133 -1.51 25.27 1.03
N GLY A 134 -1.49 25.57 -0.27
CA GLY A 134 -2.10 24.70 -1.27
C GLY A 134 -1.45 23.32 -1.26
N THR A 135 -0.12 23.26 -1.24
CA THR A 135 0.63 21.99 -1.21
C THR A 135 0.28 21.15 0.00
N LEU A 136 0.21 21.77 1.18
CA LEU A 136 -0.17 21.11 2.42
C LEU A 136 -1.63 20.62 2.37
N ALA A 137 -2.56 21.44 1.88
CA ALA A 137 -3.97 21.06 1.73
C ALA A 137 -4.12 19.87 0.78
N PHE A 138 -3.50 19.92 -0.40
CA PHE A 138 -3.50 18.80 -1.34
C PHE A 138 -2.88 17.54 -0.77
N LEU A 139 -1.80 17.67 0.00
CA LEU A 139 -1.17 16.54 0.66
C LEU A 139 -2.12 15.88 1.66
N ILE A 140 -2.79 16.67 2.52
CA ILE A 140 -3.66 16.17 3.60
C ILE A 140 -4.98 15.63 3.06
N PHE A 141 -5.60 16.31 2.09
CA PHE A 141 -6.96 16.00 1.64
C PHE A 141 -7.01 15.17 0.35
N GLY A 142 -5.95 15.16 -0.46
CA GLY A 142 -5.89 14.38 -1.70
C GLY A 142 -4.87 13.24 -1.61
N ALA A 143 -3.59 13.60 -1.53
CA ALA A 143 -2.51 12.65 -1.73
C ALA A 143 -2.39 11.58 -0.63
N LEU A 144 -2.42 11.97 0.66
CA LEU A 144 -2.36 11.03 1.78
C LEU A 144 -3.55 10.06 1.82
N PRO A 145 -4.82 10.50 1.73
CA PRO A 145 -5.95 9.56 1.76
C PRO A 145 -5.90 8.57 0.59
N GLY A 146 -5.57 9.03 -0.63
CA GLY A 146 -5.38 8.14 -1.78
C GLY A 146 -4.20 7.16 -1.58
N ALA A 147 -3.10 7.62 -0.99
CA ALA A 147 -1.93 6.79 -0.69
C ALA A 147 -2.18 5.73 0.39
N PHE A 148 -2.95 6.05 1.43
CA PHE A 148 -3.35 5.08 2.44
C PHE A 148 -4.35 4.05 1.87
N LEU A 149 -5.35 4.50 1.11
CA LEU A 149 -6.30 3.60 0.46
C LEU A 149 -5.58 2.60 -0.46
N SER A 150 -4.68 3.10 -1.31
CA SER A 150 -3.86 2.24 -2.17
C SER A 150 -2.93 1.30 -1.38
N SER A 151 -2.34 1.74 -0.26
CA SER A 151 -1.49 0.88 0.58
C SER A 151 -2.28 -0.25 1.25
N ILE A 152 -3.49 0.04 1.74
CA ILE A 152 -4.41 -0.97 2.28
C ILE A 152 -4.78 -1.96 1.17
N LEU A 153 -5.18 -1.44 0.00
CA LEU A 153 -5.57 -2.27 -1.12
C LEU A 153 -4.42 -3.17 -1.58
N TYR A 154 -3.20 -2.65 -1.64
CA TYR A 154 -2.00 -3.44 -1.94
C TYR A 154 -1.83 -4.60 -0.97
N VAL A 155 -1.90 -4.37 0.35
CA VAL A 155 -1.79 -5.43 1.35
C VAL A 155 -2.88 -6.50 1.19
N VAL A 156 -4.08 -6.15 0.74
CA VAL A 156 -5.14 -7.12 0.45
C VAL A 156 -4.80 -7.94 -0.81
N VAL A 157 -4.44 -7.27 -1.90
CA VAL A 157 -4.33 -7.89 -3.23
C VAL A 157 -2.95 -8.45 -3.57
N HIS A 158 -1.88 -8.13 -2.83
CA HIS A 158 -0.50 -8.47 -3.19
C HIS A 158 -0.29 -9.95 -3.51
N ARG A 159 -1.04 -10.84 -2.85
CA ARG A 159 -0.96 -12.29 -3.06
C ARG A 159 -1.45 -12.74 -4.44
N TRP A 160 -2.29 -11.92 -5.08
CA TRP A 160 -2.86 -12.18 -6.41
C TRP A 160 -1.97 -11.60 -7.51
N LEU A 161 -1.15 -10.60 -7.19
CA LEU A 161 -0.26 -9.93 -8.12
C LEU A 161 0.95 -10.81 -8.54
N PRO A 162 1.61 -10.48 -9.67
CA PRO A 162 2.92 -11.02 -10.00
C PRO A 162 3.96 -10.66 -8.93
N ARG A 163 5.02 -11.48 -8.83
CA ARG A 163 6.16 -11.21 -7.95
C ARG A 163 7.14 -10.21 -8.57
N GLY A 164 7.95 -9.58 -7.73
CA GLY A 164 8.97 -8.61 -8.12
C GLY A 164 8.41 -7.33 -8.77
N ARG A 165 9.19 -6.75 -9.70
CA ARG A 165 8.90 -5.43 -10.30
C ARG A 165 7.57 -5.36 -11.04
N LEU A 166 7.16 -6.46 -11.68
CA LEU A 166 5.89 -6.53 -12.40
C LEU A 166 4.69 -6.42 -11.44
N GLY A 167 4.82 -6.85 -10.19
CA GLY A 167 3.75 -6.72 -9.19
C GLY A 167 3.35 -5.26 -8.97
N GLY A 168 4.33 -4.36 -8.84
CA GLY A 168 4.10 -2.93 -8.68
C GLY A 168 3.48 -2.28 -9.92
N VAL A 169 3.93 -2.65 -11.12
CA VAL A 169 3.36 -2.13 -12.38
C VAL A 169 1.91 -2.57 -12.53
N VAL A 170 1.63 -3.87 -12.35
CA VAL A 170 0.26 -4.40 -12.44
C VAL A 170 -0.63 -3.77 -11.36
N PHE A 171 -0.11 -3.54 -10.15
CA PHE A 171 -0.87 -2.84 -9.12
C PHE A 171 -1.21 -1.40 -9.52
N GLY A 172 -0.26 -0.66 -10.07
CA GLY A 172 -0.48 0.68 -10.60
C GLY A 172 -1.54 0.72 -11.71
N LEU A 173 -1.52 -0.26 -12.63
CA LEU A 173 -2.54 -0.42 -13.67
C LEU A 173 -3.92 -0.75 -13.09
N VAL A 174 -3.99 -1.61 -12.06
CA VAL A 174 -5.24 -1.90 -11.34
C VAL A 174 -5.79 -0.63 -10.70
N LEU A 175 -4.95 0.17 -10.05
CA LEU A 175 -5.37 1.46 -9.48
C LEU A 175 -5.89 2.41 -10.56
N LEU A 176 -5.18 2.50 -11.69
CA LEU A 176 -5.58 3.34 -12.81
C LEU A 176 -6.94 2.92 -13.38
N ALA A 177 -7.16 1.63 -13.58
CA ALA A 177 -8.44 1.10 -14.07
C ALA A 177 -9.58 1.38 -13.09
N LEU A 178 -9.37 1.13 -11.79
CA LEU A 178 -10.40 1.26 -10.77
C LEU A 178 -10.77 2.71 -10.45
N PHE A 179 -9.77 3.56 -10.35
CA PHE A 179 -9.93 4.90 -9.80
C PHE A 179 -9.79 6.02 -10.84
N GLY A 180 -9.29 5.72 -12.04
CA GLY A 180 -9.12 6.72 -13.09
C GLY A 180 -10.44 7.40 -13.47
N THR A 181 -11.56 6.69 -13.45
CA THR A 181 -12.87 7.26 -13.82
C THR A 181 -13.62 7.92 -12.68
N THR A 182 -13.25 7.61 -11.44
CA THR A 182 -14.01 8.02 -10.24
C THR A 182 -13.32 9.11 -9.44
N LEU A 183 -11.99 9.17 -9.49
CA LEU A 183 -11.20 10.15 -8.78
C LEU A 183 -10.64 11.19 -9.74
N ASP A 184 -10.58 12.42 -9.26
CA ASP A 184 -9.82 13.46 -9.92
C ASP A 184 -8.34 13.05 -10.07
N PRO A 185 -7.71 13.41 -11.19
CA PRO A 185 -8.25 14.29 -12.22
C PRO A 185 -8.95 13.56 -13.37
N LEU A 186 -8.66 12.27 -13.60
CA LEU A 186 -9.03 11.52 -14.81
C LEU A 186 -10.54 11.22 -14.98
N ARG A 187 -11.40 11.68 -14.07
CA ARG A 187 -12.86 11.50 -14.20
C ARG A 187 -13.42 12.27 -15.39
N ASP A 188 -14.47 11.71 -15.98
CA ASP A 188 -15.19 12.40 -17.05
C ASP A 188 -15.84 13.69 -16.54
N GLY A 189 -15.85 14.72 -17.39
CA GLY A 189 -16.43 16.03 -17.07
C GLY A 189 -15.65 16.85 -16.03
N ASN A 190 -14.39 16.52 -15.74
CA ASN A 190 -13.57 17.34 -14.85
C ASN A 190 -13.31 18.73 -15.46
N ILE A 191 -13.80 19.78 -14.80
CA ILE A 191 -13.66 21.17 -15.25
C ILE A 191 -12.19 21.61 -15.35
N ASP A 192 -11.31 21.02 -14.53
CA ASP A 192 -9.91 21.40 -14.49
C ASP A 192 -9.21 21.11 -15.83
N PHE A 193 -9.56 20.03 -16.55
CA PHE A 193 -8.94 19.73 -17.85
C PHE A 193 -9.36 20.69 -18.98
N TYR A 194 -10.55 21.27 -18.91
CA TYR A 194 -10.96 22.33 -19.84
C TYR A 194 -10.18 23.63 -19.61
N ILE A 195 -9.64 23.79 -18.39
CA ILE A 195 -8.84 24.96 -18.02
C ILE A 195 -7.36 24.70 -18.33
N VAL A 196 -6.81 23.54 -17.99
CA VAL A 196 -5.40 23.17 -18.19
C VAL A 196 -5.24 22.12 -19.29
N GLY A 197 -4.86 22.58 -20.47
CA GLY A 197 -4.49 21.77 -21.62
C GLY A 197 -2.98 21.53 -21.80
N PRO A 198 -2.60 20.72 -22.80
CA PRO A 198 -3.50 19.89 -23.61
C PRO A 198 -3.98 18.64 -22.85
N GLY A 199 -5.27 18.26 -22.99
CA GLY A 199 -5.89 17.19 -22.19
C GLY A 199 -5.19 15.83 -22.33
N TRP A 200 -4.72 15.46 -23.53
CA TRP A 200 -3.96 14.23 -23.74
C TRP A 200 -2.68 14.15 -22.90
N LEU A 201 -1.98 15.29 -22.71
CA LEU A 201 -0.75 15.35 -21.91
C LEU A 201 -1.09 15.14 -20.44
N ALA A 202 -2.18 15.73 -19.98
CA ALA A 202 -2.67 15.56 -18.63
C ALA A 202 -3.05 14.10 -18.36
N ALA A 203 -3.81 13.48 -19.27
CA ALA A 203 -4.16 12.07 -19.18
C ALA A 203 -2.92 11.16 -19.08
N LEU A 204 -1.91 11.42 -19.92
CA LEU A 204 -0.64 10.69 -19.92
C LEU A 204 0.12 10.86 -18.59
N LEU A 205 0.34 12.11 -18.15
CA LEU A 205 1.11 12.41 -16.94
C LEU A 205 0.48 11.82 -15.69
N PHE A 206 -0.85 11.94 -15.54
CA PHE A 206 -1.55 11.35 -14.40
C PHE A 206 -1.59 9.82 -14.46
N SER A 207 -1.72 9.22 -15.65
CA SER A 207 -1.59 7.76 -15.80
C SER A 207 -0.21 7.26 -15.36
N VAL A 208 0.86 7.92 -15.82
CA VAL A 208 2.23 7.61 -15.40
C VAL A 208 2.40 7.79 -13.89
N LEU A 209 1.85 8.86 -13.32
CA LEU A 209 1.91 9.13 -11.88
C LEU A 209 1.24 8.02 -11.06
N VAL A 210 0.05 7.57 -11.46
CA VAL A 210 -0.69 6.48 -10.79
C VAL A 210 0.08 5.16 -10.88
N ILE A 211 0.68 4.86 -12.03
CA ILE A 211 1.48 3.65 -12.21
C ILE A 211 2.73 3.70 -11.32
N LEU A 212 3.47 4.81 -11.33
CA LEU A 212 4.63 5.02 -10.46
C LEU A 212 4.26 4.95 -8.97
N HIS A 213 3.09 5.47 -8.59
CA HIS A 213 2.58 5.38 -7.23
C HIS A 213 2.37 3.92 -6.81
N GLY A 214 1.70 3.11 -7.64
CA GLY A 214 1.53 1.68 -7.39
C GLY A 214 2.86 0.92 -7.29
N MET A 215 3.82 1.26 -8.15
CA MET A 215 5.18 0.71 -8.08
C MET A 215 5.89 1.07 -6.77
N LEU A 216 5.77 2.32 -6.30
CA LEU A 216 6.40 2.77 -5.06
C LEU A 216 5.77 2.14 -3.83
N VAL A 217 4.43 2.00 -3.79
CA VAL A 217 3.74 1.27 -2.72
C VAL A 217 4.27 -0.16 -2.62
N ALA A 218 4.39 -0.87 -3.75
CA ALA A 218 4.92 -2.23 -3.77
C ALA A 218 6.39 -2.30 -3.32
N ALA A 219 7.22 -1.37 -3.80
CA ALA A 219 8.64 -1.27 -3.47
C ALA A 219 8.86 -1.02 -1.96
N PHE A 220 8.16 -0.06 -1.37
CA PHE A 220 8.23 0.19 0.07
C PHE A 220 7.69 -0.98 0.89
N ALA A 221 6.61 -1.61 0.43
CA ALA A 221 6.05 -2.75 1.14
C ALA A 221 7.05 -3.92 1.19
N GLY A 222 7.71 -4.23 0.08
CA GLY A 222 8.80 -5.21 0.02
C GLY A 222 9.99 -4.83 0.91
N TRP A 223 10.52 -3.62 0.72
CA TRP A 223 11.68 -3.11 1.45
C TRP A 223 11.48 -3.07 2.97
N TYR A 224 10.33 -2.57 3.42
CA TYR A 224 10.06 -2.36 4.84
C TYR A 224 9.65 -3.66 5.53
N SER A 225 8.85 -4.50 4.88
CA SER A 225 8.46 -5.80 5.44
C SER A 225 9.66 -6.72 5.71
N ALA A 226 10.71 -6.63 4.91
CA ALA A 226 11.94 -7.39 5.13
C ALA A 226 12.72 -6.92 6.37
N ARG A 227 12.47 -5.70 6.86
CA ARG A 227 13.16 -5.08 8.01
C ARG A 227 12.31 -5.00 9.27
N LEU A 228 10.98 -5.09 9.14
CA LEU A 228 10.06 -4.90 10.24
C LEU A 228 9.98 -6.18 11.10
N PRO A 229 10.57 -6.20 12.32
CA PRO A 229 10.43 -7.33 13.22
C PRO A 229 9.00 -7.40 13.78
N LEU A 230 8.60 -8.54 14.33
CA LEU A 230 7.36 -8.60 15.12
C LEU A 230 7.49 -7.70 16.38
N PRO A 231 6.39 -7.09 16.87
CA PRO A 231 6.46 -6.15 17.97
C PRO A 231 6.85 -6.87 19.25
N THR A 232 7.91 -6.45 19.91
CA THR A 232 8.38 -6.93 21.22
C THR A 232 8.75 -5.72 22.05
N ARG A 233 8.99 -5.90 23.36
CA ARG A 233 9.48 -4.81 24.22
C ARG A 233 10.79 -4.19 23.72
N ARG A 234 11.64 -4.94 22.98
CA ARG A 234 12.90 -4.41 22.44
C ARG A 234 12.73 -3.74 21.07
N THR A 235 11.68 -4.09 20.32
CA THR A 235 11.48 -3.63 18.93
C THR A 235 10.42 -2.53 18.78
N TRP A 236 9.93 -1.97 19.87
CA TRP A 236 8.85 -0.96 19.86
C TRP A 236 9.19 0.29 19.03
N LEU A 237 10.47 0.68 18.95
CA LEU A 237 10.90 1.83 18.13
C LEU A 237 10.63 1.64 16.64
N ALA A 238 10.62 0.39 16.15
CA ALA A 238 10.26 0.09 14.75
C ALA A 238 8.78 0.43 14.45
N TYR A 239 7.96 0.63 15.46
CA TYR A 239 6.54 0.94 15.36
C TYR A 239 6.23 2.44 15.51
N THR A 240 7.25 3.29 15.67
CA THR A 240 7.10 4.75 15.69
C THR A 240 6.39 5.34 14.46
N PRO A 241 6.42 4.75 13.24
CA PRO A 241 5.59 5.26 12.14
C PRO A 241 4.09 5.29 12.44
N LEU A 242 3.59 4.46 13.36
CA LEU A 242 2.18 4.52 13.78
C LEU A 242 1.80 5.87 14.40
N LEU A 243 2.76 6.68 14.86
CA LEU A 243 2.51 8.06 15.29
C LEU A 243 1.92 8.91 14.15
N ALA A 244 2.23 8.62 12.88
CA ALA A 244 1.61 9.29 11.76
C ALA A 244 0.09 9.06 11.69
N ALA A 245 -0.41 7.92 12.20
CA ALA A 245 -1.84 7.67 12.30
C ALA A 245 -2.52 8.47 13.43
N VAL A 246 -1.77 8.88 14.45
CA VAL A 246 -2.24 9.79 15.49
C VAL A 246 -2.36 11.21 14.91
N VAL A 247 -1.35 11.63 14.14
CA VAL A 247 -1.35 12.94 13.48
C VAL A 247 -2.42 13.02 12.39
N TYR A 248 -2.57 11.96 11.60
CA TYR A 248 -3.58 11.86 10.55
C TYR A 248 -4.80 11.07 11.04
N PHE A 249 -5.66 11.76 11.79
CA PHE A 249 -6.82 11.19 12.51
C PHE A 249 -7.68 10.18 11.71
N PRO A 250 -8.05 10.43 10.43
CA PRO A 250 -8.85 9.46 9.67
C PRO A 250 -8.18 8.08 9.56
N LEU A 251 -6.85 8.04 9.40
CA LEU A 251 -6.10 6.78 9.41
C LEU A 251 -6.10 6.14 10.80
N GLY A 252 -5.93 6.93 11.86
CA GLY A 252 -6.00 6.44 13.23
C GLY A 252 -7.30 5.69 13.53
N VAL A 253 -8.44 6.25 13.12
CA VAL A 253 -9.76 5.62 13.26
C VAL A 253 -9.82 4.29 12.49
N LEU A 254 -9.35 4.26 11.24
CA LEU A 254 -9.38 3.06 10.42
C LEU A 254 -8.48 1.94 10.98
N LEU A 255 -7.28 2.28 11.45
CA LEU A 255 -6.38 1.31 12.07
C LEU A 255 -6.92 0.78 13.40
N LEU A 256 -7.54 1.65 14.21
CA LEU A 256 -8.21 1.25 15.44
C LEU A 256 -9.36 0.27 15.15
N ALA A 257 -10.21 0.58 14.16
CA ALA A 257 -11.28 -0.30 13.74
C ALA A 257 -10.75 -1.67 13.28
N ALA A 258 -9.67 -1.69 12.49
CA ALA A 258 -9.02 -2.93 12.08
C ALA A 258 -8.47 -3.74 13.27
N ALA A 259 -7.91 -3.08 14.29
CA ALA A 259 -7.45 -3.72 15.51
C ALA A 259 -8.61 -4.33 16.31
N VAL A 260 -9.72 -3.61 16.47
CA VAL A 260 -10.93 -4.08 17.15
C VAL A 260 -11.54 -5.28 16.40
N LEU A 261 -11.68 -5.20 15.08
CA LEU A 261 -12.16 -6.31 14.25
C LEU A 261 -11.25 -7.53 14.35
N THR A 262 -9.93 -7.33 14.41
CA THR A 262 -8.97 -8.43 14.61
C THR A 262 -9.14 -9.07 15.98
N LEU A 263 -9.35 -8.27 17.03
CA LEU A 263 -9.61 -8.75 18.39
C LEU A 263 -10.87 -9.63 18.42
N ILE A 264 -11.99 -9.11 17.90
CA ILE A 264 -13.27 -9.82 17.83
C ILE A 264 -13.12 -11.10 17.02
N GLY A 265 -12.55 -11.03 15.81
CA GLY A 265 -12.36 -12.18 14.94
C GLY A 265 -11.50 -13.28 15.59
N SER A 266 -10.42 -12.89 16.28
CA SER A 266 -9.53 -13.84 16.99
C SER A 266 -10.20 -14.49 18.21
N ALA A 267 -11.18 -13.82 18.81
CA ALA A 267 -11.94 -14.33 19.95
C ALA A 267 -13.08 -15.28 19.53
N LEU A 268 -13.72 -15.00 18.40
CA LEU A 268 -14.92 -15.69 17.92
C LEU A 268 -14.63 -16.84 16.94
N VAL A 269 -13.69 -16.65 16.00
CA VAL A 269 -13.47 -17.60 14.91
C VAL A 269 -12.38 -18.61 15.31
N PRO A 270 -12.67 -19.93 15.34
CA PRO A 270 -11.62 -20.93 15.54
C PRO A 270 -10.57 -20.77 14.45
N ALA A 271 -9.29 -20.84 14.83
CA ALA A 271 -8.20 -20.68 13.89
C ALA A 271 -8.38 -21.69 12.77
N ALA A 272 -8.80 -21.24 11.59
CA ALA A 272 -8.89 -22.06 10.40
C ALA A 272 -7.52 -21.99 9.72
N PRO A 273 -6.64 -23.00 9.93
CA PRO A 273 -5.31 -22.97 9.35
C PRO A 273 -5.42 -23.00 7.82
N GLY A 274 -4.84 -22.00 7.17
CA GLY A 274 -4.44 -22.10 5.77
C GLY A 274 -5.51 -21.85 4.70
N TRP A 275 -6.77 -21.58 5.03
CA TRP A 275 -7.76 -21.27 3.97
C TRP A 275 -7.37 -20.03 3.16
N TRP A 276 -6.84 -19.02 3.84
CA TRP A 276 -6.29 -17.79 3.25
C TRP A 276 -5.07 -18.02 2.35
N THR A 277 -4.39 -19.16 2.48
CA THR A 277 -3.22 -19.54 1.67
C THR A 277 -3.55 -20.62 0.65
N SER A 278 -4.82 -21.03 0.54
CA SER A 278 -5.22 -22.06 -0.40
C SER A 278 -4.97 -21.61 -1.85
N ARG A 279 -4.50 -22.54 -2.69
CA ARG A 279 -4.28 -22.28 -4.12
C ARG A 279 -5.58 -21.85 -4.81
N ALA A 280 -6.72 -22.39 -4.36
CA ALA A 280 -8.04 -22.01 -4.84
C ALA A 280 -8.32 -20.53 -4.60
N LEU A 281 -8.16 -20.03 -3.36
CA LEU A 281 -8.38 -18.61 -3.06
C LEU A 281 -7.48 -17.67 -3.87
N VAL A 282 -6.22 -18.06 -4.09
CA VAL A 282 -5.30 -17.26 -4.92
C VAL A 282 -5.76 -17.22 -6.37
N ARG A 283 -6.22 -18.35 -6.94
CA ARG A 283 -6.78 -18.40 -8.30
C ARG A 283 -8.06 -17.58 -8.40
N THR A 284 -9.00 -17.76 -7.48
CA THR A 284 -10.27 -17.02 -7.44
C THR A 284 -9.99 -15.52 -7.34
N GLY A 285 -9.10 -15.09 -6.45
CA GLY A 285 -8.76 -13.68 -6.31
C GLY A 285 -8.10 -13.07 -7.56
N ARG A 286 -7.28 -13.84 -8.29
CA ARG A 286 -6.75 -13.43 -9.60
C ARG A 286 -7.85 -13.27 -10.65
N VAL A 287 -8.77 -14.22 -10.72
CA VAL A 287 -9.92 -14.15 -11.64
C VAL A 287 -10.76 -12.93 -11.32
N VAL A 288 -11.09 -12.70 -10.04
CA VAL A 288 -11.84 -11.52 -9.59
C VAL A 288 -11.10 -10.23 -9.95
N LEU A 289 -9.79 -10.15 -9.72
CA LEU A 289 -8.98 -8.98 -10.08
C LEU A 289 -9.04 -8.70 -11.58
N VAL A 290 -8.87 -9.72 -12.43
CA VAL A 290 -8.95 -9.59 -13.89
C VAL A 290 -10.33 -9.14 -14.32
N VAL A 291 -11.39 -9.77 -13.79
CA VAL A 291 -12.78 -9.41 -14.09
C VAL A 291 -13.04 -7.95 -13.74
N VAL A 292 -12.69 -7.53 -12.53
CA VAL A 292 -12.85 -6.14 -12.07
C VAL A 292 -12.13 -5.16 -13.00
N VAL A 293 -10.87 -5.43 -13.36
CA VAL A 293 -10.12 -4.59 -14.29
C VAL A 293 -10.81 -4.52 -15.65
N VAL A 294 -11.21 -5.66 -16.23
CA VAL A 294 -11.87 -5.72 -17.53
C VAL A 294 -13.18 -4.90 -17.54
N PHE A 295 -13.97 -4.98 -16.47
CA PHE A 295 -15.20 -4.18 -16.34
C PHE A 295 -14.94 -2.68 -16.19
N SER A 296 -13.77 -2.27 -15.68
CA SER A 296 -13.42 -0.85 -15.53
C SER A 296 -12.81 -0.22 -16.78
N ILE A 297 -12.23 -1.02 -17.70
CA ILE A 297 -11.57 -0.54 -18.93
C ILE A 297 -12.47 0.36 -19.80
N PRO A 298 -13.74 0.01 -20.10
CA PRO A 298 -14.57 0.84 -20.96
C PRO A 298 -14.77 2.26 -20.42
N GLY A 299 -14.98 2.38 -19.10
CA GLY A 299 -15.10 3.68 -18.44
C GLY A 299 -13.80 4.48 -18.58
N LEU A 300 -12.65 3.85 -18.33
CA LEU A 300 -11.35 4.51 -18.44
C LEU A 300 -11.07 5.00 -19.86
N ILE A 301 -11.38 4.18 -20.88
CA ILE A 301 -11.25 4.56 -22.29
C ILE A 301 -12.17 5.74 -22.59
N GLY A 302 -13.42 5.70 -22.11
CA GLY A 302 -14.38 6.79 -22.26
C GLY A 302 -13.88 8.11 -21.68
N SER A 303 -13.38 8.09 -20.44
CA SER A 303 -12.82 9.28 -19.79
C SER A 303 -11.55 9.80 -20.48
N VAL A 304 -10.63 8.91 -20.90
CA VAL A 304 -9.43 9.34 -21.63
C VAL A 304 -9.80 9.94 -22.98
N ALA A 305 -10.73 9.32 -23.71
CA ALA A 305 -11.21 9.82 -24.99
C ALA A 305 -11.82 11.23 -24.82
N SER A 306 -12.72 11.41 -23.86
CA SER A 306 -13.37 12.71 -23.61
C SER A 306 -12.36 13.80 -23.27
N ILE A 307 -11.37 13.49 -22.41
CA ILE A 307 -10.28 14.41 -22.04
C ILE A 307 -9.39 14.75 -23.25
N THR A 308 -9.18 13.82 -24.18
CA THR A 308 -8.30 14.05 -25.34
C THR A 308 -8.97 14.84 -26.47
N THR A 309 -10.29 14.76 -26.58
CA THR A 309 -11.06 15.40 -27.67
C THR A 309 -11.74 16.71 -27.27
N GLY A 310 -11.89 16.98 -25.97
CA GLY A 310 -12.43 18.24 -25.43
C GLY A 310 -11.38 19.33 -25.34
#